data_AF-A0A2R6RXM8-F1
#
_entry.id   AF-A0A2R6RXM8-F1
#
_cell.length_a   1.000
_cell.length_b   1.000
_cell.length_c   1.000
_cell.angle_alpha   90.00
_cell.angle_beta   90.00
_cell.angle_gamma   90.00
#
_symmetry.space_group_name_H-M   'P 1'
#
loop_
_entity.id
_entity.type
_entity.pdbx_description
1 polymer ?
#
loop_
_entity_poly.entity_id
_entity_poly.type
_entity_poly.pdbx_seq_one_letter_code
_entity_poly.pdbx_strand_id
1 'polypeptide(L)'
;MQFYGAVSPSSSPRAIVSLIGCPCPCQVSNQLQLPCNLPNGFRRGRRKLKVTHLTPAFWEPIRSGFSKNKSTEVIEPPSSLEEEEEPLPQEFVLVEKTQPDGSIEQIIFSLGGDLDLYDLQALCDKVGWPRRPLSKVAAALKNSYMVAALHSVRKSPGAGENDQKKLIGMARATSDHAFNATIWDVLVDPSYQGQGLGKALVEKLIRALLQRDIGNISLFADSQVVEFYRNLGFEPDPEGIKGMFWSPRY
;
A
#
# COMPACT_ATOMS: atom_id res chain seq x y z
N MET A 1 -7.17 17.30 2.46
CA MET A 1 -6.58 15.96 2.22
C MET A 1 -6.73 15.21 3.53
N GLN A 2 -7.62 14.22 3.60
CA GLN A 2 -7.79 13.44 4.83
C GLN A 2 -6.82 12.27 4.75
N PHE A 3 -5.82 12.28 5.62
CA PHE A 3 -5.08 11.09 5.96
C PHE A 3 -5.94 10.34 6.97
N TYR A 4 -6.20 9.08 6.69
CA TYR A 4 -6.81 8.17 7.65
C TYR A 4 -5.85 6.99 7.70
N GLY A 5 -5.00 6.95 8.72
CA GLY A 5 -4.21 5.78 9.01
C GLY A 5 -5.12 4.61 9.35
N ALA A 6 -5.49 3.80 8.35
CA ALA A 6 -6.33 2.61 8.54
C ALA A 6 -5.52 1.38 8.95
N VAL A 7 -4.37 1.58 9.59
CA VAL A 7 -3.57 0.49 10.15
C VAL A 7 -3.74 0.56 11.66
N SER A 8 -4.75 -0.15 12.17
CA SER A 8 -5.01 -0.16 13.61
C SER A 8 -3.85 -0.82 14.35
N PRO A 9 -3.23 -0.16 15.35
CA PRO A 9 -2.45 -0.88 16.36
C PRO A 9 -3.41 -1.79 17.14
N SER A 10 -2.97 -3.00 17.44
CA SER A 10 -3.81 -4.02 18.08
C SER A 10 -4.31 -3.55 19.46
N SER A 11 -5.59 -3.17 19.57
CA SER A 11 -6.35 -3.19 20.83
C SER A 11 -7.87 -3.00 20.60
N SER A 12 -8.66 -4.01 21.02
CA SER A 12 -10.10 -4.09 21.38
C SER A 12 -11.12 -3.02 20.87
N PRO A 13 -12.27 -3.42 20.28
CA PRO A 13 -13.29 -2.50 19.80
C PRO A 13 -14.20 -1.98 20.91
N ARG A 14 -14.45 -0.67 20.95
CA ARG A 14 -15.66 -0.09 21.55
C ARG A 14 -16.41 0.70 20.48
N ALA A 15 -17.56 0.18 20.10
CA ALA A 15 -18.53 0.83 19.23
C ALA A 15 -19.18 2.00 19.96
N ILE A 16 -19.29 3.15 19.27
CA ILE A 16 -20.26 4.18 19.63
C ILE A 16 -21.06 4.52 18.37
N VAL A 17 -22.33 4.16 18.46
CA VAL A 17 -23.42 4.53 17.56
C VAL A 17 -23.71 6.03 17.73
N SER A 18 -23.95 6.74 16.63
CA SER A 18 -24.82 7.91 16.69
C SER A 18 -25.76 7.93 15.48
N LEU A 19 -27.05 7.93 15.83
CA LEU A 19 -28.22 8.09 14.99
C LEU A 19 -28.44 9.57 14.62
N ILE A 20 -29.50 9.81 13.83
CA ILE A 20 -30.10 11.08 13.33
C ILE A 20 -29.71 11.34 11.86
N GLY A 21 -30.58 11.48 10.87
CA GLY A 21 -32.05 11.55 10.78
C GLY A 21 -32.40 12.25 9.45
N CYS A 22 -33.19 11.59 8.59
CA CYS A 22 -33.84 12.11 7.35
C CYS A 22 -34.81 13.29 7.65
N PRO A 23 -35.48 14.01 6.67
CA PRO A 23 -35.87 13.55 5.31
C PRO A 23 -35.99 14.56 4.12
N CYS A 24 -35.91 13.97 2.89
CA CYS A 24 -36.78 14.20 1.68
C CYS A 24 -36.66 15.50 0.81
N PRO A 25 -37.31 15.59 -0.39
CA PRO A 25 -37.00 14.84 -1.63
C PRO A 25 -37.13 15.68 -2.94
N CYS A 26 -36.44 15.35 -4.04
CA CYS A 26 -36.85 15.79 -5.40
C CYS A 26 -36.47 14.74 -6.47
N GLN A 27 -37.46 14.27 -7.24
CA GLN A 27 -37.30 13.50 -8.48
C GLN A 27 -37.04 14.44 -9.67
N VAL A 28 -36.36 13.96 -10.72
CA VAL A 28 -36.92 13.67 -12.07
C VAL A 28 -35.77 13.44 -13.10
N SER A 29 -35.86 12.26 -13.72
CA SER A 29 -35.50 11.84 -15.10
C SER A 29 -34.72 12.78 -16.03
N ASN A 30 -33.65 12.27 -16.66
CA ASN A 30 -33.72 11.99 -18.11
C ASN A 30 -32.62 11.05 -18.61
N GLN A 31 -33.06 10.13 -19.47
CA GLN A 31 -32.28 9.21 -20.28
C GLN A 31 -31.47 9.95 -21.35
N LEU A 32 -30.32 9.39 -21.74
CA LEU A 32 -29.83 9.35 -23.13
C LEU A 32 -28.78 8.24 -23.23
N GLN A 33 -29.17 7.15 -23.90
CA GLN A 33 -28.26 6.14 -24.46
C GLN A 33 -27.78 6.61 -25.83
N LEU A 34 -26.57 6.19 -26.23
CA LEU A 34 -26.24 5.62 -27.56
C LEU A 34 -24.72 5.29 -27.60
N PRO A 35 -24.25 4.44 -28.55
CA PRO A 35 -23.29 3.37 -28.31
C PRO A 35 -21.99 3.58 -29.09
N CYS A 36 -20.94 2.80 -28.79
CA CYS A 36 -19.86 2.49 -29.74
C CYS A 36 -19.17 1.16 -29.36
N ASN A 37 -19.10 0.25 -30.32
CA ASN A 37 -18.49 -1.07 -30.24
C ASN A 37 -17.03 -1.09 -30.78
N LEU A 38 -16.26 -2.08 -30.28
CA LEU A 38 -15.12 -2.85 -30.86
C LEU A 38 -13.68 -2.27 -30.88
N PRO A 39 -12.62 -3.12 -30.98
CA PRO A 39 -12.54 -4.57 -30.77
C PRO A 39 -11.42 -5.05 -29.81
N ASN A 40 -11.48 -6.35 -29.52
CA ASN A 40 -10.59 -7.19 -28.73
C ASN A 40 -9.11 -7.21 -29.17
N GLY A 41 -8.27 -7.39 -28.16
CA GLY A 41 -7.21 -8.40 -28.20
C GLY A 41 -5.86 -7.91 -27.71
N PHE A 42 -5.42 -8.32 -26.52
CA PHE A 42 -4.00 -8.63 -26.29
C PHE A 42 -3.82 -9.68 -25.20
N ARG A 43 -2.88 -10.57 -25.48
CA ARG A 43 -2.65 -11.89 -24.86
C ARG A 43 -2.25 -11.80 -23.39
N ARG A 44 -2.93 -12.57 -22.53
CA ARG A 44 -2.53 -12.82 -21.14
C ARG A 44 -1.42 -13.87 -21.11
N GLY A 45 -0.18 -13.44 -20.91
CA GLY A 45 0.96 -14.34 -20.69
C GLY A 45 0.96 -14.87 -19.25
N ARG A 46 0.85 -16.19 -19.08
CA ARG A 46 1.05 -16.88 -17.78
C ARG A 46 2.50 -16.70 -17.33
N ARG A 47 2.73 -16.01 -16.21
CA ARG A 47 4.04 -16.00 -15.52
C ARG A 47 3.95 -16.84 -14.26
N LYS A 48 4.93 -17.72 -14.03
CA LYS A 48 5.02 -18.57 -12.84
C LYS A 48 5.38 -17.72 -11.62
N LEU A 49 4.57 -17.78 -10.56
CA LEU A 49 4.90 -17.20 -9.26
C LEU A 49 6.01 -18.02 -8.61
N LYS A 50 7.09 -17.35 -8.16
CA LYS A 50 8.09 -17.93 -7.27
C LYS A 50 7.65 -17.72 -5.81
N VAL A 51 7.75 -18.77 -5.00
CA VAL A 51 7.47 -18.76 -3.57
C VAL A 51 8.81 -18.71 -2.84
N THR A 52 8.99 -17.77 -1.91
CA THR A 52 10.17 -17.71 -1.03
C THR A 52 9.73 -17.58 0.42
N HIS A 53 10.37 -18.36 1.30
CA HIS A 53 10.11 -18.34 2.75
C HIS A 53 10.93 -17.22 3.41
N LEU A 54 10.32 -16.50 4.36
CA LEU A 54 10.99 -15.45 5.14
C LEU A 54 11.71 -16.05 6.36
N THR A 55 12.98 -15.68 6.55
CA THR A 55 13.70 -15.84 7.83
C THR A 55 13.78 -14.48 8.56
N PRO A 56 13.86 -14.45 9.91
CA PRO A 56 13.65 -13.22 10.70
C PRO A 56 14.89 -12.33 10.90
N ALA A 57 16.06 -12.68 10.35
CA ALA A 57 17.35 -12.20 10.89
C ALA A 57 17.98 -10.96 10.22
N PHE A 58 17.27 -10.20 9.38
CA PHE A 58 17.94 -9.20 8.51
C PHE A 58 17.99 -7.76 9.06
N TRP A 59 17.31 -7.44 10.17
CA TRP A 59 17.13 -6.04 10.64
C TRP A 59 18.18 -5.52 11.65
N GLU A 60 19.25 -6.25 11.91
CA GLU A 60 20.29 -5.82 12.86
C GLU A 60 21.27 -4.75 12.31
N PRO A 61 21.69 -4.77 11.02
CA PRO A 61 22.65 -3.78 10.53
C PRO A 61 22.08 -2.35 10.44
N ILE A 62 20.80 -2.22 10.09
CA ILE A 62 20.14 -0.93 9.81
C ILE A 62 19.95 -0.08 11.09
N ARG A 63 19.96 -0.71 12.29
CA ARG A 63 19.87 0.03 13.56
C ARG A 63 21.20 0.58 14.08
N SER A 64 22.34 0.10 13.57
CA SER A 64 23.65 0.37 14.19
C SER A 64 24.39 1.61 13.66
N GLY A 65 23.91 2.22 12.58
CA GLY A 65 24.63 3.28 11.87
C GLY A 65 24.16 4.71 12.15
N PHE A 66 24.06 5.14 13.41
CA PHE A 66 23.90 6.57 13.72
C PHE A 66 24.70 6.96 14.97
N SER A 67 26.00 7.18 14.78
CA SER A 67 26.86 7.85 15.76
C SER A 67 27.41 9.13 15.14
N LYS A 68 27.17 10.25 15.82
CA LYS A 68 27.64 11.59 15.45
C LYS A 68 29.17 11.63 15.36
N ASN A 69 29.71 12.16 14.26
CA ASN A 69 30.89 13.02 14.30
C ASN A 69 31.02 13.87 13.03
N LYS A 70 31.36 15.15 13.23
CA LYS A 70 31.72 16.11 12.19
C LYS A 70 33.21 15.94 11.84
N SER A 71 33.53 15.79 10.55
CA SER A 71 34.73 16.34 9.92
C SER A 71 34.67 16.15 8.40
N THR A 72 35.00 17.21 7.68
CA THR A 72 35.13 17.26 6.22
C THR A 72 36.35 16.46 5.79
N GLU A 73 36.17 15.34 5.10
CA GLU A 73 37.20 14.72 4.27
C GLU A 73 36.57 14.12 3.01
N VAL A 74 37.21 14.39 1.87
CA VAL A 74 36.92 13.79 0.57
C VAL A 74 37.43 12.36 0.65
N ILE A 75 36.53 11.38 0.56
CA ILE A 75 36.85 9.95 0.61
C ILE A 75 36.45 9.34 -0.73
N GLU A 76 37.43 8.80 -1.44
CA GLU A 76 37.23 7.93 -2.61
C GLU A 76 36.29 6.77 -2.27
N PRO A 77 35.46 6.30 -3.21
CA PRO A 77 34.44 5.30 -2.88
C PRO A 77 35.10 3.99 -2.45
N PRO A 78 34.67 3.39 -1.31
CA PRO A 78 35.16 2.09 -0.91
C PRO A 78 34.71 1.04 -1.92
N SER A 79 35.64 0.16 -2.29
CA SER A 79 35.35 -1.11 -2.96
C SER A 79 34.58 -2.01 -1.99
N SER A 80 33.26 -1.83 -1.90
CA SER A 80 32.37 -2.75 -1.21
C SER A 80 31.72 -3.66 -2.24
N LEU A 81 31.85 -4.96 -2.02
CA LEU A 81 31.07 -5.99 -2.69
C LEU A 81 29.61 -5.54 -2.73
N GLU A 82 29.15 -5.14 -3.91
CA GLU A 82 27.74 -4.90 -4.16
C GLU A 82 27.08 -6.27 -4.00
N GLU A 83 26.42 -6.49 -2.86
CA GLU A 83 25.35 -7.47 -2.81
C GLU A 83 24.32 -6.95 -3.83
N GLU A 84 24.40 -7.47 -5.07
CA GLU A 84 23.38 -7.26 -6.09
C GLU A 84 22.07 -7.84 -5.53
N GLU A 85 21.32 -7.03 -4.76
CA GLU A 85 19.97 -7.38 -4.33
C GLU A 85 19.17 -7.58 -5.62
N GLU A 86 18.84 -8.83 -5.93
CA GLU A 86 18.02 -9.15 -7.08
C GLU A 86 16.75 -8.27 -7.06
N PRO A 87 16.38 -7.65 -8.20
CA PRO A 87 15.24 -6.74 -8.24
C PRO A 87 14.00 -7.48 -7.76
N LEU A 88 13.28 -6.88 -6.80
CA LEU A 88 12.12 -7.51 -6.19
C LEU A 88 11.13 -7.95 -7.29
N PRO A 89 10.68 -9.21 -7.30
CA PRO A 89 9.70 -9.66 -8.27
C PRO A 89 8.44 -8.80 -8.13
N GLN A 90 7.87 -8.39 -9.27
CA GLN A 90 6.67 -7.56 -9.32
C GLN A 90 5.47 -8.21 -8.64
N GLU A 91 5.46 -9.54 -8.44
CA GLU A 91 4.41 -10.26 -7.74
C GLU A 91 4.96 -11.53 -7.07
N PHE A 92 4.63 -11.76 -5.80
CA PHE A 92 5.02 -12.97 -5.05
C PHE A 92 4.04 -13.28 -3.89
N VAL A 93 4.02 -14.53 -3.44
CA VAL A 93 3.20 -14.96 -2.30
C VAL A 93 3.88 -14.53 -1.00
N LEU A 94 3.20 -13.70 -0.21
CA LEU A 94 3.67 -13.20 1.08
C LEU A 94 3.36 -14.19 2.22
N VAL A 95 2.16 -14.77 2.19
CA VAL A 95 1.67 -15.72 3.20
C VAL A 95 0.82 -16.78 2.51
N GLU A 96 0.97 -18.03 2.93
CA GLU A 96 0.08 -19.13 2.55
C GLU A 96 -0.49 -19.76 3.83
N LYS A 97 -1.81 -19.95 3.87
CA LYS A 97 -2.52 -20.57 4.99
C LYS A 97 -3.43 -21.67 4.49
N THR A 98 -3.28 -22.87 5.05
CA THR A 98 -4.22 -23.96 4.83
C THR A 98 -5.36 -23.87 5.84
N GLN A 99 -6.59 -23.83 5.34
CA GLN A 99 -7.81 -23.78 6.14
C GLN A 99 -8.24 -25.21 6.56
N PRO A 100 -9.04 -25.35 7.64
CA PRO A 100 -9.50 -26.66 8.11
C PRO A 100 -10.31 -27.47 7.08
N ASP A 101 -10.94 -26.79 6.11
CA ASP A 101 -11.69 -27.41 5.01
C ASP A 101 -10.78 -27.89 3.85
N GLY A 102 -9.46 -27.80 4.01
CA GLY A 102 -8.47 -28.14 2.99
C GLY A 102 -8.28 -27.08 1.91
N SER A 103 -9.00 -25.94 1.97
CA SER A 103 -8.75 -24.82 1.07
C SER A 103 -7.46 -24.08 1.45
N ILE A 104 -6.77 -23.52 0.47
CA ILE A 104 -5.54 -22.75 0.67
C ILE A 104 -5.84 -21.28 0.39
N GLU A 105 -5.53 -20.40 1.34
CA GLU A 105 -5.54 -18.96 1.15
C GLU A 105 -4.11 -18.46 0.97
N GLN A 106 -3.87 -17.78 -0.15
CA GLN A 106 -2.60 -17.11 -0.45
C GLN A 106 -2.81 -15.60 -0.40
N ILE A 107 -1.95 -14.91 0.34
CA ILE A 107 -1.82 -13.46 0.29
C ILE A 107 -0.68 -13.13 -0.65
N ILE A 108 -1.00 -12.44 -1.74
CA ILE A 108 -0.06 -12.10 -2.81
C ILE A 108 0.25 -10.62 -2.71
N PHE A 109 1.54 -10.30 -2.63
CA PHE A 109 2.04 -8.94 -2.80
C PHE A 109 2.30 -8.69 -4.28
N SER A 110 1.94 -7.49 -4.76
CA SER A 110 2.29 -7.02 -6.10
C SER A 110 2.73 -5.56 -6.08
N LEU A 111 3.76 -5.23 -6.86
CA LEU A 111 4.28 -3.88 -7.05
C LEU A 111 4.17 -3.48 -8.53
N GLY A 112 3.46 -2.38 -8.80
CA GLY A 112 3.20 -1.93 -10.17
C GLY A 112 2.13 -2.79 -10.82
N GLY A 113 0.86 -2.46 -10.54
CA GLY A 113 -0.28 -3.20 -11.06
C GLY A 113 -1.42 -2.27 -11.46
N ASP A 114 -2.24 -2.75 -12.40
CA ASP A 114 -3.54 -2.19 -12.72
C ASP A 114 -4.49 -2.58 -11.57
N LEU A 115 -4.92 -1.58 -10.79
CA LEU A 115 -5.89 -1.77 -9.72
C LEU A 115 -7.28 -1.48 -10.24
N ASP A 116 -8.18 -2.45 -10.08
CA ASP A 116 -9.59 -2.20 -10.33
C ASP A 116 -10.12 -1.12 -9.38
N LEU A 117 -10.72 -0.08 -9.94
CA LEU A 117 -11.18 1.08 -9.19
C LEU A 117 -12.36 0.76 -8.28
N TYR A 118 -13.19 -0.22 -8.65
CA TYR A 118 -14.32 -0.65 -7.85
C TYR A 118 -13.84 -1.48 -6.65
N ASP A 119 -12.84 -2.34 -6.84
CA ASP A 119 -12.20 -3.07 -5.74
C ASP A 119 -11.53 -2.11 -4.76
N LEU A 120 -10.80 -1.11 -5.27
CA LEU A 120 -10.20 -0.09 -4.43
C LEU A 120 -11.26 0.73 -3.68
N GLN A 121 -12.36 1.12 -4.34
CA GLN A 121 -13.45 1.82 -3.67
C GLN A 121 -14.09 0.95 -2.58
N ALA A 122 -14.34 -0.33 -2.86
CA ALA A 122 -14.88 -1.26 -1.87
C ALA A 122 -13.94 -1.44 -0.67
N LEU A 123 -12.62 -1.43 -0.89
CA LEU A 123 -11.63 -1.43 0.20
C LEU A 123 -11.66 -0.13 1.00
N CYS A 124 -11.73 1.03 0.33
CA CYS A 124 -11.86 2.34 0.97
C CYS A 124 -13.13 2.42 1.84
N ASP A 125 -14.26 1.92 1.34
CA ASP A 125 -15.54 1.90 2.07
C ASP A 125 -15.40 1.10 3.38
N LYS A 126 -14.71 -0.04 3.36
CA LYS A 126 -14.50 -0.89 4.56
C LYS A 126 -13.66 -0.22 5.64
N VAL A 127 -12.67 0.58 5.25
CA VAL A 127 -11.82 1.32 6.20
C VAL A 127 -12.44 2.66 6.62
N GLY A 128 -13.65 2.97 6.14
CA GLY A 128 -14.39 4.19 6.51
C GLY A 128 -13.92 5.44 5.78
N TRP A 129 -13.17 5.30 4.67
CA TRP A 129 -12.74 6.47 3.89
C TRP A 129 -13.90 7.00 3.04
N PRO A 130 -14.05 8.33 2.91
CA PRO A 130 -15.08 8.90 2.06
C PRO A 130 -14.83 8.56 0.60
N ARG A 131 -15.92 8.35 -0.14
CA ARG A 131 -15.85 8.14 -1.58
C ARG A 131 -15.33 9.39 -2.29
N ARG A 132 -14.48 9.17 -3.28
CA ARG A 132 -13.86 10.20 -4.13
C ARG A 132 -14.29 9.96 -5.58
N PRO A 133 -14.36 11.00 -6.43
CA PRO A 133 -14.67 10.81 -7.85
C PRO A 133 -13.70 9.81 -8.50
N LEU A 134 -14.23 8.73 -9.08
CA LEU A 134 -13.41 7.63 -9.64
C LEU A 134 -12.41 8.11 -10.69
N SER A 135 -12.78 9.09 -11.51
CA SER A 135 -11.87 9.70 -12.50
C SER A 135 -10.64 10.34 -11.87
N LYS A 136 -10.79 10.97 -10.69
CA LYS A 136 -9.68 11.56 -9.94
C LYS A 136 -8.83 10.49 -9.25
N VAL A 137 -9.46 9.43 -8.74
CA VAL A 137 -8.74 8.27 -8.18
C VAL A 137 -7.90 7.58 -9.25
N ALA A 138 -8.48 7.33 -10.42
CA ALA A 138 -7.78 6.76 -11.58
C ALA A 138 -6.57 7.61 -11.99
N ALA A 139 -6.76 8.94 -12.07
CA ALA A 139 -5.66 9.86 -12.37
C ALA A 139 -4.58 9.82 -11.28
N ALA A 140 -4.95 9.78 -10.00
CA ALA A 140 -3.97 9.70 -8.91
C ALA A 140 -3.16 8.40 -8.96
N LEU A 141 -3.80 7.26 -9.24
CA LEU A 141 -3.11 5.97 -9.43
C LEU A 141 -2.16 6.01 -10.62
N LYS A 142 -2.63 6.49 -11.78
CA LYS A 142 -1.83 6.61 -13.01
C LYS A 142 -0.58 7.47 -12.84
N ASN A 143 -0.68 8.55 -12.05
CA ASN A 143 0.42 9.48 -11.80
C ASN A 143 1.22 9.16 -10.52
N SER A 144 0.95 8.02 -9.88
CA SER A 144 1.77 7.57 -8.76
C SER A 144 2.97 6.79 -9.27
N TYR A 145 4.12 7.04 -8.66
CA TYR A 145 5.37 6.39 -9.03
C TYR A 145 5.37 4.89 -8.70
N MET A 146 4.77 4.56 -7.55
CA MET A 146 4.58 3.18 -7.12
C MET A 146 3.22 2.98 -6.48
N VAL A 147 2.61 1.85 -6.83
CA VAL A 147 1.42 1.32 -6.19
C VAL A 147 1.72 -0.12 -5.82
N ALA A 148 1.70 -0.42 -4.53
CA ALA A 148 1.82 -1.75 -3.98
C ALA A 148 0.43 -2.24 -3.54
N ALA A 149 0.15 -3.51 -3.73
CA ALA A 149 -1.14 -4.10 -3.41
C ALA A 149 -0.99 -5.48 -2.77
N LEU A 150 -1.93 -5.81 -1.90
CA LEU A 150 -2.11 -7.14 -1.32
C LEU A 150 -3.42 -7.71 -1.81
N HIS A 151 -3.38 -8.94 -2.31
CA HIS A 151 -4.58 -9.67 -2.71
C HIS A 151 -4.68 -11.01 -2.01
N SER A 152 -5.88 -11.35 -1.53
CA SER A 152 -6.20 -12.71 -1.08
C SER A 152 -6.71 -13.53 -2.27
N VAL A 153 -6.17 -14.73 -2.42
CA VAL A 153 -6.62 -15.73 -3.39
C VAL A 153 -6.91 -17.01 -2.63
N ARG A 154 -8.15 -17.52 -2.72
CA ARG A 154 -8.54 -18.79 -2.11
C ARG A 154 -8.67 -19.87 -3.17
N LYS A 155 -7.97 -20.98 -2.96
CA LYS A 155 -7.98 -22.17 -3.81
C LYS A 155 -8.68 -23.29 -3.06
N SER A 156 -9.80 -23.77 -3.58
CA SER A 156 -10.47 -24.95 -3.03
C SER A 156 -10.10 -26.21 -3.81
N PRO A 157 -9.85 -27.34 -3.13
CA PRO A 157 -9.62 -28.60 -3.81
C PRO A 157 -10.89 -29.03 -4.58
N GLY A 158 -10.82 -29.06 -5.90
CA GLY A 158 -11.89 -29.54 -6.77
C GLY A 158 -12.78 -28.47 -7.42
N ALA A 159 -12.62 -27.19 -7.09
CA ALA A 159 -13.20 -26.13 -7.92
C ALA A 159 -12.28 -25.86 -9.12
N GLY A 160 -12.85 -25.73 -10.32
CA GLY A 160 -12.11 -25.29 -11.52
C GLY A 160 -11.43 -23.93 -11.29
N GLU A 161 -10.45 -23.56 -12.14
CA GLU A 161 -9.63 -22.34 -12.08
C GLU A 161 -10.45 -21.03 -12.03
N ASN A 162 -11.12 -20.75 -10.92
CA ASN A 162 -11.74 -19.46 -10.63
C ASN A 162 -11.15 -18.94 -9.32
N ASP A 163 -9.84 -18.72 -9.36
CA ASP A 163 -9.05 -18.08 -8.31
C ASP A 163 -9.51 -16.60 -8.21
N GLN A 164 -10.59 -16.35 -7.46
CA GLN A 164 -11.04 -14.99 -7.21
C GLN A 164 -9.98 -14.27 -6.38
N LYS A 165 -9.38 -13.26 -7.01
CA LYS A 165 -8.38 -12.37 -6.41
C LYS A 165 -9.10 -11.19 -5.77
N LYS A 166 -9.04 -11.07 -4.46
CA LYS A 166 -9.69 -10.01 -3.68
C LYS A 166 -8.64 -9.02 -3.20
N LEU A 167 -8.79 -7.74 -3.52
CA LEU A 167 -7.93 -6.68 -2.97
C LEU A 167 -8.16 -6.54 -1.46
N ILE A 168 -7.10 -6.71 -0.67
CA ILE A 168 -7.13 -6.65 0.81
C ILE A 168 -6.18 -5.62 1.38
N GLY A 169 -5.34 -4.97 0.57
CA GLY A 169 -4.49 -3.88 1.02
C GLY A 169 -3.85 -3.13 -0.13
N MET A 170 -3.52 -1.86 0.09
CA MET A 170 -2.86 -1.01 -0.90
C MET A 170 -1.95 0.01 -0.22
N ALA A 171 -0.82 0.30 -0.84
CA ALA A 171 0.05 1.40 -0.49
C ALA A 171 0.47 2.17 -1.74
N ARG A 172 0.47 3.51 -1.69
CA ARG A 172 0.73 4.37 -2.85
C ARG A 172 1.73 5.46 -2.53
N ALA A 173 2.72 5.63 -3.41
CA ALA A 173 3.72 6.68 -3.31
C ALA A 173 3.86 7.49 -4.61
N THR A 174 4.03 8.81 -4.46
CA THR A 174 4.52 9.69 -5.55
C THR A 174 6.01 9.92 -5.38
N SER A 175 6.71 10.27 -6.46
CA SER A 175 8.12 10.60 -6.42
C SER A 175 8.47 11.62 -7.50
N ASP A 176 9.57 12.34 -7.31
CA ASP A 176 10.24 13.11 -8.35
C ASP A 176 11.14 12.26 -9.26
N HIS A 177 11.15 10.93 -9.05
CA HIS A 177 11.92 9.93 -9.78
C HIS A 177 13.44 10.00 -9.55
N ALA A 178 13.89 10.76 -8.56
CA ALA A 178 15.32 10.93 -8.27
C ALA A 178 15.59 10.85 -6.77
N PHE A 179 15.09 11.80 -5.99
CA PHE A 179 15.52 12.00 -4.61
C PHE A 179 14.41 11.70 -3.61
N ASN A 180 13.19 12.11 -3.94
CA ASN A 180 12.10 12.22 -2.97
C ASN A 180 10.95 11.31 -3.34
N ALA A 181 10.39 10.63 -2.33
CA ALA A 181 9.09 9.98 -2.40
C ALA A 181 8.21 10.37 -1.22
N THR A 182 6.90 10.42 -1.44
CA THR A 182 5.91 10.60 -0.38
C THR A 182 4.88 9.48 -0.47
N ILE A 183 4.73 8.73 0.62
CA ILE A 183 3.69 7.71 0.79
C ILE A 183 2.41 8.42 1.24
N TRP A 184 1.33 8.23 0.47
CA TRP A 184 0.05 8.93 0.68
C TRP A 184 -1.01 8.03 1.30
N ASP A 185 -1.36 6.95 0.60
CA ASP A 185 -2.42 6.05 1.02
C ASP A 185 -1.78 4.75 1.49
N VAL A 186 -2.09 4.31 2.72
CA VAL A 186 -1.78 2.97 3.23
C VAL A 186 -3.03 2.45 3.92
N LEU A 187 -3.60 1.36 3.40
CA LEU A 187 -4.82 0.77 3.93
C LEU A 187 -4.80 -0.75 3.79
N VAL A 188 -5.39 -1.41 4.79
CA VAL A 188 -5.55 -2.87 4.86
C VAL A 188 -6.99 -3.16 5.26
N ASP A 189 -7.64 -4.12 4.60
CA ASP A 189 -8.99 -4.59 4.92
C ASP A 189 -9.05 -4.91 6.43
N PRO A 190 -10.04 -4.39 7.18
CA PRO A 190 -10.15 -4.60 8.63
C PRO A 190 -10.07 -6.08 9.05
N SER A 191 -10.58 -7.00 8.21
CA SER A 191 -10.53 -8.45 8.46
C SER A 191 -9.12 -9.03 8.41
N TYR A 192 -8.17 -8.28 7.84
CA TYR A 192 -6.77 -8.66 7.64
C TYR A 192 -5.80 -7.82 8.51
N GLN A 193 -6.32 -6.89 9.31
CA GLN A 193 -5.52 -6.10 10.25
C GLN A 193 -5.03 -6.94 11.44
N GLY A 194 -4.00 -6.46 12.15
CA GLY A 194 -3.40 -7.19 13.27
C GLY A 194 -2.52 -8.39 12.87
N GLN A 195 -2.37 -8.69 11.58
CA GLN A 195 -1.59 -9.83 11.07
C GLN A 195 -0.22 -9.43 10.50
N GLY A 196 0.24 -8.20 10.75
CA GLY A 196 1.53 -7.69 10.23
C GLY A 196 1.53 -7.30 8.74
N LEU A 197 0.39 -7.41 8.05
CA LEU A 197 0.29 -7.14 6.61
C LEU A 197 0.56 -5.68 6.24
N GLY A 198 0.11 -4.72 7.06
CA GLY A 198 0.42 -3.30 6.85
C GLY A 198 1.92 -3.02 6.94
N LYS A 199 2.61 -3.63 7.92
CA LYS A 199 4.07 -3.55 8.06
C LYS A 199 4.76 -4.13 6.82
N ALA A 200 4.41 -5.36 6.43
CA ALA A 200 5.01 -6.00 5.27
C ALA A 200 4.80 -5.19 3.97
N LEU A 201 3.61 -4.63 3.78
CA LEU A 201 3.27 -3.81 2.63
C LEU A 201 4.15 -2.55 2.55
N VAL A 202 4.30 -1.82 3.66
CA VAL A 202 5.13 -0.60 3.71
C VAL A 202 6.62 -0.93 3.58
N GLU A 203 7.11 -1.98 4.25
CA GLU A 203 8.51 -2.42 4.15
C GLU A 203 8.89 -2.77 2.70
N LYS A 204 8.04 -3.50 1.99
CA LYS A 204 8.29 -3.85 0.58
C LYS A 204 8.23 -2.63 -0.34
N LEU A 205 7.33 -1.68 -0.07
CA LEU A 205 7.29 -0.40 -0.80
C LEU A 205 8.58 0.42 -0.57
N ILE A 206 9.06 0.52 0.67
CA ILE A 206 10.32 1.22 1.00
C ILE A 206 11.50 0.55 0.31
N ARG A 207 11.64 -0.77 0.40
CA ARG A 207 12.71 -1.50 -0.30
C ARG A 207 12.70 -1.22 -1.80
N ALA A 208 11.52 -1.22 -2.43
CA ALA A 208 11.42 -0.93 -3.84
C ALA A 208 11.82 0.51 -4.20
N LEU A 209 11.53 1.49 -3.34
CA LEU A 209 11.97 2.88 -3.52
C LEU A 209 13.50 3.00 -3.38
N LEU A 210 14.08 2.36 -2.36
CA LEU A 210 15.53 2.36 -2.14
C LEU A 210 16.30 1.66 -3.27
N GLN A 211 15.77 0.55 -3.82
CA GLN A 211 16.33 -0.12 -5.00
C GLN A 211 16.32 0.75 -6.27
N ARG A 212 15.56 1.85 -6.26
CA ARG A 212 15.54 2.86 -7.33
C ARG A 212 16.26 4.15 -6.94
N ASP A 213 17.15 4.06 -5.94
CA ASP A 213 17.99 5.15 -5.44
C ASP A 213 17.21 6.34 -4.84
N ILE A 214 15.97 6.11 -4.40
CA ILE A 214 15.16 7.15 -3.74
C ILE A 214 15.35 7.03 -2.22
N GLY A 215 16.27 7.82 -1.70
CA GLY A 215 16.63 7.80 -0.27
C GLY A 215 15.72 8.62 0.65
N ASN A 216 15.09 9.70 0.16
CA ASN A 216 14.24 10.55 1.00
C ASN A 216 12.77 10.16 0.91
N ILE A 217 12.31 9.34 1.84
CA ILE A 217 10.94 8.80 1.88
C ILE A 217 10.16 9.45 3.02
N SER A 218 9.10 10.18 2.68
CA SER A 218 8.25 10.91 3.61
C SER A 218 6.83 10.34 3.65
N LEU A 219 6.10 10.63 4.73
CA LEU A 219 4.67 10.36 4.86
C LEU A 219 4.02 11.33 5.85
N PHE A 220 2.70 11.38 5.83
CA PHE A 220 1.92 12.08 6.85
C PHE A 220 1.10 11.05 7.62
N ALA A 221 1.26 11.04 8.94
CA ALA A 221 0.64 10.09 9.84
C ALA A 221 -0.36 10.79 10.76
N ASP A 222 -1.54 10.19 10.95
CA ASP A 222 -2.41 10.57 12.06
C ASP A 222 -1.79 10.15 13.39
N SER A 223 -2.14 10.86 14.46
CA SER A 223 -1.62 10.63 15.81
C SER A 223 -1.70 9.18 16.27
N GLN A 224 -2.74 8.45 15.87
CA GLN A 224 -3.00 7.06 16.25
C GLN A 224 -2.03 6.05 15.62
N VAL A 225 -1.39 6.40 14.49
CA VAL A 225 -0.52 5.49 13.72
C VAL A 225 0.94 5.95 13.70
N VAL A 226 1.29 7.01 14.42
CA VAL A 226 2.69 7.48 14.54
C VAL A 226 3.58 6.36 15.04
N GLU A 227 3.18 5.65 16.10
CA GLU A 227 3.99 4.57 16.68
C GLU A 227 4.16 3.40 15.71
N PHE A 228 3.16 3.11 14.87
CA PHE A 228 3.29 2.11 13.82
C PHE A 228 4.42 2.48 12.85
N TYR A 229 4.47 3.73 12.37
CA TYR A 229 5.51 4.17 11.45
C TYR A 229 6.88 4.35 12.13
N ARG A 230 6.93 4.74 13.40
CA ARG A 230 8.18 4.77 14.18
C ARG A 230 8.84 3.39 14.26
N ASN A 231 8.04 2.35 14.45
CA ASN A 231 8.52 0.96 14.44
C ASN A 231 9.05 0.48 13.07
N LEU A 232 8.74 1.22 12.00
CA LEU A 232 9.29 0.99 10.65
C LEU A 232 10.51 1.89 10.33
N GLY A 233 10.94 2.72 11.29
CA GLY A 233 12.10 3.60 11.14
C GLY A 233 11.78 5.03 10.71
N PHE A 234 10.50 5.41 10.61
CA PHE A 234 10.14 6.83 10.37
C PHE A 234 10.33 7.66 11.65
N GLU A 235 10.90 8.85 11.49
CA GLU A 235 11.05 9.82 12.58
C GLU A 235 10.08 10.99 12.37
N PRO A 236 9.26 11.36 13.38
CA PRO A 236 8.46 12.57 13.32
C PRO A 236 9.34 13.80 13.53
N ASP A 237 9.14 14.82 12.68
CA ASP A 237 9.82 16.11 12.76
C ASP A 237 11.37 16.05 12.89
N PRO A 238 12.07 15.31 11.98
CA PRO A 238 13.53 15.20 12.03
C PRO A 238 14.15 16.60 11.94
N GLU A 239 15.09 16.89 12.84
CA GLU A 239 15.78 18.19 12.93
C GLU A 239 14.84 19.41 13.09
N GLY A 240 13.60 19.19 13.55
CA GLY A 240 12.60 20.24 13.69
C GLY A 240 11.90 20.64 12.39
N ILE A 241 12.12 19.92 11.28
CA ILE A 241 11.38 20.12 10.03
C ILE A 241 9.90 19.83 10.26
N LYS A 242 9.01 20.69 9.75
CA LYS A 242 7.55 20.56 9.92
C LYS A 242 6.84 20.34 8.59
N GLY A 243 5.96 19.36 8.57
CA GLY A 243 4.97 19.19 7.51
C GLY A 243 3.92 20.30 7.58
N MET A 244 3.76 21.06 6.50
CA MET A 244 2.84 22.19 6.44
C MET A 244 1.80 21.96 5.34
N PHE A 245 0.53 22.26 5.64
CA PHE A 245 -0.55 22.18 4.67
C PHE A 245 -1.06 23.58 4.33
N TRP A 246 -1.16 23.88 3.04
CA TRP A 246 -1.83 25.08 2.60
C TRP A 246 -3.34 24.87 2.64
N SER A 247 -4.05 25.72 3.37
CA SER A 247 -5.50 25.76 3.40
C SER A 247 -5.96 27.17 3.03
N PRO A 248 -6.74 27.35 1.95
CA PRO A 248 -7.30 28.65 1.63
C PRO A 248 -8.21 29.08 2.78
N ARG A 249 -8.02 30.30 3.26
CA ARG A 249 -8.99 30.92 4.17
C ARG A 249 -10.18 31.35 3.32
N TYR A 250 -11.34 30.74 3.56
CA TYR A 250 -12.61 31.29 3.11
C TYR A 250 -13.04 32.40 4.06
#